data_AF-A0A067B9I7-F1
#
_entry.id   AF-A0A067B9I7-F1
#
_cell.length_a   1.000
_cell.length_b   1.000
_cell.length_c   1.000
_cell.angle_alpha   90.00
_cell.angle_beta   90.00
_cell.angle_gamma   90.00
#
_symmetry.space_group_name_H-M   'P 1'
#
loop_
_entity.id
_entity.type
_entity.pdbx_description
1 polymer ?
#
loop_
_entity_poly.entity_id
_entity_poly.type
_entity_poly.pdbx_seq_one_letter_code
_entity_poly.pdbx_strand_id
1 'polypeptide(L)'
;MDTQQLINAITPEAYQRLLYAVETGKWPEGTPLSQQQRDSCMQAVMLYQSKHNTEADHMSVGVGGEVVFKSKAELKKRFTAGEEDILRINPNQER
;
A
#
# COMPACT_ATOMS: atom_id res chain seq x y z
N MET A 1 25.71 4.29 8.15
CA MET A 1 25.27 5.60 8.68
C MET A 1 23.82 5.81 8.24
N ASP A 2 22.94 6.17 9.17
CA ASP A 2 21.65 6.88 8.96
C ASP A 2 20.33 6.17 8.63
N THR A 3 20.22 4.84 8.56
CA THR A 3 18.89 4.22 8.31
C THR A 3 17.87 4.55 9.41
N GLN A 4 18.31 4.58 10.68
CA GLN A 4 17.46 4.84 11.84
C GLN A 4 17.07 6.33 11.99
N GLN A 5 17.94 7.27 11.58
CA GLN A 5 17.64 8.71 11.62
C GLN A 5 16.72 9.14 10.48
N LEU A 6 16.83 8.53 9.29
CA LEU A 6 15.88 8.70 8.20
C LEU A 6 14.46 8.23 8.59
N ILE A 7 14.35 7.13 9.35
CA ILE A 7 13.06 6.56 9.77
C ILE A 7 12.25 7.51 10.68
N ASN A 8 12.91 8.29 11.54
CA ASN A 8 12.23 9.26 12.41
C ASN A 8 11.81 10.55 11.71
N ALA A 9 12.29 10.79 10.48
CA ALA A 9 11.96 11.95 9.66
C ALA A 9 11.32 11.55 8.32
N ILE A 10 10.67 10.37 8.25
CA ILE A 10 9.95 9.98 7.03
C ILE A 10 8.77 10.93 6.87
N THR A 11 8.93 11.87 5.95
CA THR A 11 7.81 12.61 5.39
C THR A 11 6.97 11.68 4.51
N PRO A 12 5.69 11.99 4.29
CA PRO A 12 4.85 11.22 3.35
C PRO A 12 5.50 11.07 1.96
N GLU A 13 6.24 12.09 1.53
CA GLU A 13 7.00 12.09 0.27
C GLU A 13 8.15 11.08 0.28
N ALA A 14 8.90 10.98 1.38
CA ALA A 14 9.98 10.00 1.52
C ALA A 14 9.41 8.57 1.53
N TYR A 15 8.27 8.34 2.18
CA TYR A 15 7.57 7.06 2.15
C TYR A 15 7.21 6.65 0.71
N GLN A 16 6.64 7.55 -0.09
CA GLN A 16 6.31 7.27 -1.49
C GLN A 16 7.54 6.90 -2.33
N ARG A 17 8.67 7.59 -2.11
CA ARG A 17 9.94 7.25 -2.79
C ARG A 17 10.46 5.87 -2.38
N LEU A 18 10.36 5.52 -1.10
CA LEU A 18 10.77 4.21 -0.60
C LEU A 18 9.86 3.09 -1.12
N LEU A 19 8.55 3.32 -1.15
CA LEU A 19 7.56 2.39 -1.70
C LEU A 19 7.88 2.09 -3.18
N TYR A 20 8.03 3.15 -3.98
CA TYR A 20 8.42 3.03 -5.39
C TYR A 20 9.72 2.25 -5.57
N ALA A 21 10.72 2.54 -4.74
CA ALA A 21 12.02 1.88 -4.79
C ALA A 21 11.95 0.39 -4.45
N VAL A 22 11.09 0.00 -3.51
CA VAL A 22 10.87 -1.41 -3.13
C VAL A 22 10.08 -2.15 -4.21
N GLU A 23 9.06 -1.51 -4.79
CA GLU A 23 8.21 -2.11 -5.84
C GLU A 23 8.97 -2.29 -7.17
N THR A 24 9.72 -1.28 -7.60
CA THR A 24 10.43 -1.28 -8.89
C THR A 24 11.86 -1.79 -8.81
N GLY A 25 12.43 -1.84 -7.60
CA GLY A 25 13.84 -2.16 -7.38
C GLY A 25 14.81 -1.05 -7.83
N LYS A 26 14.31 0.15 -8.14
CA LYS A 26 15.09 1.30 -8.61
C LYS A 26 14.60 2.59 -7.95
N TRP A 27 15.50 3.52 -7.69
CA TRP A 27 15.14 4.87 -7.27
C TRP A 27 14.39 5.59 -8.40
N PRO A 28 13.53 6.58 -8.09
CA PRO A 28 12.85 7.39 -9.11
C PRO A 28 13.84 8.13 -10.04
N GLU A 29 15.08 8.31 -9.60
CA GLU A 29 16.20 8.86 -10.39
C GLU A 29 16.79 7.85 -11.40
N GLY A 30 16.32 6.59 -11.40
CA GLY A 30 16.76 5.52 -12.30
C GLY A 30 17.90 4.65 -11.76
N THR A 31 18.48 5.00 -10.60
CA THR A 31 19.56 4.23 -9.98
C THR A 31 19.04 2.90 -9.42
N PRO A 32 19.66 1.75 -9.73
CA PRO A 32 19.24 0.46 -9.17
C PRO A 32 19.50 0.38 -7.66
N LEU A 33 18.62 -0.27 -6.91
CA LEU A 33 18.84 -0.56 -5.50
C LEU A 33 19.74 -1.78 -5.32
N SER A 34 20.72 -1.65 -4.42
CA SER A 34 21.42 -2.82 -3.89
C SER A 34 20.49 -3.65 -2.99
N GLN A 35 20.82 -4.92 -2.79
CA GLN A 35 20.04 -5.83 -1.94
C GLN A 35 19.93 -5.30 -0.50
N GLN A 36 21.04 -4.82 0.07
CA GLN A 36 21.04 -4.27 1.43
C GLN A 36 20.20 -2.99 1.57
N GLN A 37 20.17 -2.15 0.53
CA GLN A 37 19.28 -0.98 0.48
C GLN A 37 17.82 -1.39 0.36
N ARG A 38 17.51 -2.41 -0.45
CA ARG A 38 16.15 -2.93 -0.59
C ARG A 38 15.61 -3.44 0.75
N ASP A 39 16.38 -4.26 1.46
CA ASP A 39 16.02 -4.77 2.79
C ASP A 39 15.77 -3.61 3.78
N SER A 40 16.66 -2.61 3.77
CA SER A 40 16.52 -1.42 4.62
C SER A 40 15.27 -0.59 4.28
N CYS A 41 14.98 -0.40 2.99
CA CYS A 41 13.79 0.33 2.54
C CYS A 41 12.51 -0.42 2.91
N MET A 42 12.51 -1.74 2.76
CA MET A 42 11.37 -2.60 3.10
C MET A 42 11.05 -2.52 4.61
N GLN A 43 12.07 -2.60 5.46
CA GLN A 43 11.91 -2.41 6.91
C GLN A 43 11.35 -1.02 7.24
N ALA A 44 11.83 0.04 6.58
CA ALA A 44 11.34 1.40 6.78
C ALA A 44 9.87 1.57 6.37
N VAL A 45 9.47 0.99 5.24
CA VAL A 45 8.08 1.00 4.73
C VAL A 45 7.15 0.26 5.69
N MET A 46 7.57 -0.86 6.26
CA MET A 46 6.79 -1.61 7.26
C MET A 46 6.63 -0.81 8.56
N LEU A 47 7.70 -0.20 9.08
CA LEU A 47 7.66 0.63 10.28
C LEU A 47 6.76 1.85 10.12
N TYR A 48 6.82 2.51 8.95
CA TYR A 48 5.95 3.64 8.66
C TYR A 48 4.48 3.22 8.58
N GLN A 49 4.18 2.12 7.89
CA GLN A 49 2.84 1.56 7.84
C GLN A 49 2.30 1.21 9.25
N SER A 50 3.13 0.62 10.10
CA SER A 50 2.76 0.31 11.49
C SER A 50 2.37 1.53 12.32
N LYS A 51 2.77 2.74 11.93
CA LYS A 51 2.43 4.00 12.63
C LYS A 51 1.29 4.77 11.97
N HIS A 52 1.21 4.77 10.65
CA HIS A 52 0.32 5.66 9.89
C HIS A 52 -0.76 4.96 9.06
N ASN A 53 -0.74 3.62 8.94
CA ASN A 53 -1.65 2.89 8.05
C ASN A 53 -2.98 2.54 8.73
N THR A 54 -3.75 3.56 9.11
CA THR A 54 -5.03 3.43 9.83
C THR A 54 -6.10 2.67 9.02
N GLU A 55 -6.03 2.74 7.69
CA GLU A 55 -6.94 2.03 6.77
C GLU A 55 -6.22 0.99 5.90
N ALA A 56 -5.37 0.17 6.53
CA ALA A 56 -4.54 -0.80 5.84
C ALA A 56 -5.29 -1.64 4.80
N ASP A 57 -4.69 -1.77 3.61
CA ASP A 57 -5.21 -2.57 2.52
C ASP A 57 -4.97 -4.07 2.77
N HIS A 58 -5.57 -4.91 1.92
CA HIS A 58 -5.35 -6.35 1.99
C HIS A 58 -3.86 -6.67 1.75
N MET A 59 -3.26 -7.47 2.63
CA MET A 59 -1.82 -7.80 2.64
C MET A 59 -0.90 -6.59 2.87
N SER A 60 -1.38 -5.54 3.53
CA SER A 60 -0.55 -4.43 4.01
C SER A 60 -0.32 -4.53 5.52
N VAL A 61 0.70 -3.84 6.03
CA VAL A 61 0.97 -3.76 7.47
C VAL A 61 0.02 -2.75 8.10
N GLY A 62 -0.81 -3.17 9.05
CA GLY A 62 -1.72 -2.30 9.79
C GLY A 62 -1.06 -1.58 10.96
N VAL A 63 -1.77 -0.63 11.56
CA VAL A 63 -1.33 0.04 12.80
C VAL A 63 -1.10 -1.02 13.88
N GLY A 64 0.12 -1.06 14.43
CA GLY A 64 0.55 -2.09 15.38
C GLY A 64 1.48 -3.17 14.79
N GLY A 65 1.73 -3.17 13.48
CA GLY A 65 2.76 -4.00 12.86
C GLY A 65 2.27 -5.37 12.39
N GLU A 66 0.98 -5.67 12.54
CA GLU A 66 0.36 -6.90 12.05
C GLU A 66 -0.03 -6.78 10.57
N VAL A 67 0.10 -7.88 9.82
CA VAL A 67 -0.35 -7.91 8.42
C VAL A 67 -1.87 -8.06 8.38
N VAL A 68 -2.54 -7.13 7.70
CA VAL A 68 -4.00 -7.11 7.61
C VAL A 68 -4.48 -8.03 6.49
N PHE A 69 -5.20 -9.08 6.88
CA PHE A 69 -5.84 -10.01 5.95
C PHE A 69 -7.34 -9.72 5.89
N LYS A 70 -7.76 -8.96 4.88
CA LYS A 70 -9.20 -8.75 4.60
C LYS A 70 -9.82 -9.95 3.89
N SER A 71 -11.06 -10.27 4.24
CA SER A 71 -11.83 -11.33 3.60
C SER A 71 -12.35 -10.91 2.22
N LYS A 72 -12.66 -11.89 1.36
CA LYS A 72 -13.25 -11.65 0.02
C LYS A 72 -14.57 -10.85 0.09
N ALA A 73 -15.36 -11.05 1.15
CA ALA A 73 -16.59 -10.31 1.41
C ALA A 73 -16.33 -8.82 1.75
N GLU A 74 -15.28 -8.54 2.54
CA GLU A 74 -14.90 -7.17 2.91
C GLU A 74 -14.33 -6.40 1.71
N LEU A 75 -13.52 -7.08 0.89
CA LEU A 75 -13.03 -6.52 -0.38
C LEU A 75 -14.21 -6.15 -1.30
N LYS A 76 -15.16 -7.08 -1.50
CA LYS A 76 -16.33 -6.83 -2.35
C LYS A 76 -17.14 -5.63 -1.86
N LYS A 77 -17.35 -5.51 -0.54
CA LYS A 77 -18.10 -4.39 0.06
C LYS A 77 -17.43 -3.03 -0.22
N ARG A 78 -16.10 -2.96 -0.23
CA ARG A 78 -15.35 -1.73 -0.55
C ARG A 78 -15.52 -1.30 -2.02
N PHE A 79 -15.59 -2.26 -2.95
CA PHE A 79 -15.84 -1.95 -4.37
C PHE A 79 -17.32 -1.64 -4.66
N THR A 80 -18.27 -2.28 -3.95
CA THR A 80 -19.71 -2.07 -4.14
C THR A 80 -20.22 -0.77 -3.50
N ALA A 81 -19.55 -0.23 -2.48
CA ALA A 81 -19.97 1.00 -1.81
C ALA A 81 -19.91 2.27 -2.70
N GLY A 82 -19.26 2.22 -3.87
CA GLY A 82 -19.25 3.30 -4.87
C GLY A 82 -20.10 3.00 -6.12
N GLU A 83 -20.82 1.87 -6.14
CA GLU A 83 -21.75 1.50 -7.21
C GLU A 83 -23.10 2.17 -6.90
N GLU A 84 -23.17 3.51 -7.01
CA GLU A 84 -24.46 4.20 -7.06
C GLU A 84 -25.21 3.70 -8.29
N ASP A 85 -26.24 2.88 -8.05
CA ASP A 85 -27.41 2.57 -8.87
C ASP A 85 -27.26 2.82 -10.39
N ILE A 86 -26.30 2.17 -11.04
CA ILE A 86 -26.37 2.01 -12.50
C ILE A 86 -27.47 0.98 -12.77
N LEU A 87 -28.69 1.49 -12.99
CA LEU A 87 -29.87 0.75 -13.45
C LEU A 87 -29.48 -0.31 -14.48
N ARG A 88 -29.33 -1.56 -14.04
CA ARG A 88 -29.17 -2.71 -14.92
C ARG A 88 -30.50 -3.00 -15.60
N ILE A 89 -30.79 -2.27 -16.68
CA ILE A 89 -31.87 -2.67 -17.59
C ILE A 89 -31.40 -3.90 -18.36
N ASN A 90 -32.15 -4.99 -18.28
CA ASN A 90 -31.91 -6.17 -19.10
C ASN A 90 -32.71 -6.02 -20.41
N PRO A 91 -32.06 -5.73 -21.55
CA PRO A 91 -32.76 -5.48 -22.81
C PRO A 91 -33.41 -6.73 -23.42
N ASN A 92 -33.30 -7.90 -22.77
CA ASN A 92 -33.84 -9.16 -23.28
C ASN A 92 -35.13 -9.61 -22.57
N GLN A 93 -35.79 -8.74 -21.81
CA GLN A 93 -37.05 -9.05 -21.10
C GLN A 93 -38.34 -8.82 -21.90
N GLU A 94 -38.27 -8.38 -23.16
CA GLU A 94 -39.47 -8.16 -24.00
C GLU A 94 -39.50 -9.05 -25.26
N ARG A 95 -39.51 -10.37 -25.07
CA ARG A 95 -40.01 -11.30 -26.11
C ARG A 95 -40.91 -12.36 -25.53
#